data_AF-A0A1J3FM49-F1
#
_entry.id   AF-A0A1J3FM49-F1
#
_cell.length_a   1.000
_cell.length_b   1.000
_cell.length_c   1.000
_cell.angle_alpha   90.00
_cell.angle_beta   90.00
_cell.angle_gamma   90.00
#
_symmetry.space_group_name_H-M   'P 1'
#
loop_
_entity.id
_entity.type
_entity.pdbx_description
1 polymer ?
#
loop_
_entity_poly.entity_id
_entity_poly.type
_entity_poly.pdbx_seq_one_letter_code
_entity_poly.pdbx_strand_id
1 'polypeptide(L)'
;MTNLRQLTLNGCSSLVELPSSIRKMTNLRELSLDGCSINGNMTNLRKISLDGCSSLVELPSFIGNMINLMELSFNGCSSLVELLSSIGNVTNLQELYLNECSSLVELTSSIENLRKLRKLCLKSCSKLKTFPININMKFPDELDLTDCSWLKIFPGISTNIRVL
;
A
#
# COMPACT_ATOMS: atom_id res chain seq x y z
N MET A 1 14.41 18.63 -20.22
CA MET A 1 15.03 18.16 -18.96
C MET A 1 14.01 18.30 -17.86
N THR A 2 13.34 17.24 -17.44
CA THR A 2 12.36 17.30 -16.35
C THR A 2 13.02 16.88 -15.04
N ASN A 3 13.33 17.86 -14.19
CA ASN A 3 13.83 17.68 -12.81
C ASN A 3 12.70 17.34 -11.81
N LEU A 4 11.53 16.95 -12.33
CA LEU A 4 10.35 16.72 -11.52
C LEU A 4 10.58 15.56 -10.56
N ARG A 5 10.46 15.82 -9.26
CA ARG A 5 10.61 14.82 -8.19
C ARG A 5 9.28 14.31 -7.66
N GLN A 6 8.24 15.13 -7.73
CA GLN A 6 6.91 14.85 -7.23
C GLN A 6 5.89 15.17 -8.32
N LEU A 7 4.88 14.32 -8.47
CA LEU A 7 3.77 14.53 -9.38
C LEU A 7 2.46 14.15 -8.68
N THR A 8 1.46 15.02 -8.76
CA THR A 8 0.13 14.80 -8.18
C THR A 8 -0.91 14.90 -9.29
N LEU A 9 -1.76 13.89 -9.41
CA LEU A 9 -2.79 13.76 -10.44
C LEU A 9 -4.14 13.36 -9.81
N ASN A 10 -4.43 13.87 -8.62
CA ASN A 10 -5.58 13.44 -7.82
C ASN A 10 -6.91 13.79 -8.48
N GLY A 11 -7.90 12.93 -8.30
CA GLY A 11 -9.25 13.07 -8.85
C GLY A 11 -9.32 12.90 -10.37
N CYS A 12 -8.25 12.47 -11.03
CA CYS A 12 -8.22 12.21 -12.47
C CYS A 12 -8.95 10.89 -12.80
N SER A 13 -10.25 10.82 -12.53
CA SER A 13 -11.08 9.62 -12.68
C SER A 13 -11.21 9.12 -14.12
N SER A 14 -11.03 10.01 -15.11
CA SER A 14 -10.99 9.65 -16.54
C SER A 14 -9.62 9.19 -17.03
N LEU A 15 -8.57 9.28 -16.20
CA LEU A 15 -7.22 8.90 -16.58
C LEU A 15 -7.02 7.40 -16.40
N VAL A 16 -6.99 6.68 -17.52
CA VAL A 16 -6.90 5.20 -17.55
C VAL A 16 -5.45 4.72 -17.52
N GLU A 17 -4.52 5.50 -18.08
CA GLU A 17 -3.09 5.18 -18.11
C GLU A 17 -2.22 6.42 -17.98
N LEU A 18 -1.02 6.25 -17.41
CA LEU A 18 0.01 7.29 -17.46
C LEU A 18 0.71 7.22 -18.82
N PRO A 19 0.99 8.37 -19.46
CA PRO A 19 1.70 8.38 -20.73
C PRO A 19 3.09 7.75 -20.57
N SER A 20 3.54 6.99 -21.57
CA SER A 20 4.84 6.29 -21.54
C SER A 20 6.04 7.22 -21.29
N SER A 21 5.89 8.51 -21.58
CA SER A 21 6.86 9.57 -21.26
C SER A 21 7.18 9.68 -19.77
N ILE A 22 6.27 9.28 -18.87
CA ILE A 22 6.52 9.28 -17.42
C ILE A 22 7.69 8.38 -17.04
N ARG A 23 7.94 7.31 -17.81
CA ARG A 23 9.10 6.41 -17.62
C ARG A 23 10.44 7.10 -17.86
N LYS A 24 10.44 8.20 -18.63
CA LYS A 24 11.64 9.02 -18.88
C LYS A 24 11.94 9.99 -17.73
N MET A 25 11.03 10.16 -16.76
CA MET A 25 11.23 11.01 -15.59
C MET A 25 12.09 10.28 -14.55
N THR A 26 13.38 10.15 -14.82
CA THR A 26 14.34 9.43 -13.96
C THR A 26 14.50 10.00 -12.56
N ASN A 27 14.15 11.28 -12.37
CA ASN A 27 14.19 11.96 -11.08
C ASN A 27 12.89 11.87 -10.27
N LEU A 28 11.80 11.33 -10.85
CA LEU A 28 10.52 11.23 -10.16
C LEU A 28 10.62 10.21 -9.03
N ARG A 29 10.27 10.63 -7.81
CA ARG A 29 10.34 9.83 -6.58
C ARG A 29 8.99 9.65 -5.93
N GLU A 30 8.07 10.59 -6.11
CA GLU A 30 6.79 10.59 -5.43
C GLU A 30 5.68 10.83 -6.44
N LEU A 31 4.64 10.01 -6.35
CA LEU A 31 3.49 10.10 -7.24
C LEU A 31 2.21 9.88 -6.44
N SER A 32 1.31 10.86 -6.52
CA SER A 32 -0.02 10.77 -5.93
C SER A 32 -1.06 10.71 -7.05
N LEU A 33 -1.91 9.69 -6.97
CA LEU A 33 -2.93 9.28 -7.94
C LEU A 33 -4.26 9.07 -7.22
N ASP A 34 -4.50 9.87 -6.17
CA ASP A 34 -5.63 9.65 -5.28
C ASP A 34 -6.93 9.80 -6.05
N GLY A 35 -7.86 8.85 -5.91
CA GLY A 35 -9.13 8.82 -6.63
C GLY A 35 -9.01 8.46 -8.12
N CYS A 36 -7.86 7.94 -8.58
CA CYS A 36 -7.64 7.51 -9.97
C CYS A 36 -7.80 6.00 -10.16
N SER A 37 -8.07 5.56 -11.39
CA SER A 37 -8.24 4.13 -11.74
C SER A 37 -7.16 3.65 -12.72
N ILE A 38 -5.90 3.95 -12.42
CA ILE A 38 -4.82 3.97 -13.41
C ILE A 38 -3.90 2.75 -13.37
N ASN A 39 -3.40 2.36 -14.55
CA ASN A 39 -2.31 1.40 -14.71
C ASN A 39 -1.00 2.09 -15.13
N GLY A 40 0.15 1.62 -14.62
CA GLY A 40 1.45 2.13 -15.04
C GLY A 40 2.64 1.33 -14.51
N ASN A 41 3.74 1.27 -15.25
CA ASN A 41 4.98 0.62 -14.77
C ASN A 41 6.06 1.68 -14.51
N MET A 42 6.45 1.84 -13.24
CA MET A 42 7.41 2.85 -12.77
C MET A 42 8.37 2.21 -11.78
N THR A 43 9.67 2.21 -12.09
CA THR A 43 10.68 1.50 -11.29
C THR A 43 11.46 2.41 -10.32
N ASN A 44 11.38 3.74 -10.49
CA ASN A 44 12.22 4.71 -9.76
C ASN A 44 11.53 5.39 -8.56
N LEU A 45 10.24 5.14 -8.37
CA LEU A 45 9.44 5.73 -7.29
C LEU A 45 9.86 5.19 -5.93
N ARG A 46 9.77 6.08 -4.93
CA ARG A 46 9.95 5.80 -3.50
C ARG A 46 8.65 5.92 -2.73
N LYS A 47 7.73 6.78 -3.18
CA LYS A 47 6.42 6.97 -2.56
C LYS A 47 5.34 6.91 -3.62
N ILE A 48 4.26 6.20 -3.33
CA ILE A 48 3.06 6.24 -4.16
C ILE A 48 1.81 6.32 -3.28
N SER A 49 0.86 7.15 -3.68
CA SER A 49 -0.44 7.28 -3.04
C SER A 49 -1.53 7.01 -4.06
N LEU A 50 -2.45 6.13 -3.70
CA LEU A 50 -3.64 5.73 -4.43
C LEU A 50 -4.85 5.85 -3.48
N ASP A 51 -4.87 6.90 -2.66
CA ASP A 51 -5.90 7.08 -1.65
C ASP A 51 -7.25 7.38 -2.30
N GLY A 52 -8.36 6.92 -1.72
CA GLY A 52 -9.71 7.17 -2.22
C GLY A 52 -10.02 6.54 -3.58
N CYS A 53 -9.20 5.61 -4.07
CA CYS A 53 -9.47 4.87 -5.31
C CYS A 53 -10.61 3.85 -5.08
N SER A 54 -11.85 4.33 -5.12
CA SER A 54 -13.06 3.54 -4.82
C SER A 54 -13.36 2.42 -5.82
N SER A 55 -12.80 2.46 -7.03
CA SER A 55 -12.90 1.37 -8.01
C SER A 55 -11.82 0.30 -7.85
N LEU A 56 -10.84 0.51 -6.96
CA LEU A 56 -9.74 -0.41 -6.78
C LEU A 56 -10.19 -1.62 -5.95
N VAL A 57 -10.39 -2.75 -6.61
CA VAL A 57 -10.82 -4.02 -5.98
C VAL A 57 -9.63 -4.85 -5.51
N GLU A 58 -8.53 -4.78 -6.25
CA GLU A 58 -7.29 -5.51 -6.00
C GLU A 58 -6.08 -4.59 -6.17
N LEU A 59 -4.97 -4.93 -5.51
CA LEU A 59 -3.69 -4.23 -5.72
C LEU A 59 -3.25 -4.34 -7.19
N PRO A 60 -2.86 -3.26 -7.87
CA PRO A 60 -2.35 -3.37 -9.24
C PRO A 60 -1.03 -4.14 -9.30
N SER A 61 -0.95 -5.17 -10.16
CA SER A 61 0.21 -6.05 -10.29
C SER A 61 1.53 -5.33 -10.61
N PHE A 62 1.46 -4.16 -11.25
CA PHE A 62 2.62 -3.35 -11.57
C PHE A 62 3.37 -2.85 -10.33
N ILE A 63 2.71 -2.76 -9.17
CA ILE A 63 3.33 -2.32 -7.91
C ILE A 63 4.43 -3.29 -7.50
N GLY A 64 4.29 -4.58 -7.80
CA GLY A 64 5.33 -5.58 -7.55
C GLY A 64 6.64 -5.32 -8.29
N ASN A 65 6.68 -4.46 -9.31
CA ASN A 65 7.90 -4.07 -10.03
C ASN A 65 8.61 -2.86 -9.42
N MET A 66 8.00 -2.20 -8.42
CA MET A 66 8.53 -0.98 -7.81
C MET A 66 9.56 -1.31 -6.71
N ILE A 67 10.67 -1.93 -7.08
CA ILE A 67 11.68 -2.42 -6.13
C ILE A 67 12.29 -1.32 -5.24
N ASN A 68 12.17 -0.04 -5.60
CA ASN A 68 12.67 1.10 -4.83
C ASN A 68 11.62 1.74 -3.91
N LEU A 69 10.38 1.26 -3.93
CA LEU A 69 9.28 1.82 -3.18
C LEU A 69 9.50 1.61 -1.67
N MET A 70 9.29 2.68 -0.91
CA MET A 70 9.45 2.74 0.54
C MET A 70 8.12 3.06 1.23
N GLU A 71 7.22 3.79 0.57
CA GLU A 71 5.92 4.21 1.12
C GLU A 71 4.82 3.96 0.09
N LEU A 72 3.74 3.33 0.54
CA LEU A 72 2.59 2.96 -0.29
C LEU A 72 1.31 3.24 0.49
N SER A 73 0.40 4.02 -0.10
CA SER A 73 -0.86 4.41 0.53
C SER A 73 -2.06 4.05 -0.34
N PHE A 74 -3.08 3.49 0.30
CA PHE A 74 -4.40 3.10 -0.23
C PHE A 74 -5.54 3.54 0.69
N ASN A 75 -5.34 4.55 1.53
CA ASN A 75 -6.37 4.96 2.50
C ASN A 75 -7.68 5.25 1.78
N GLY A 76 -8.80 4.82 2.34
CA GLY A 76 -10.12 5.05 1.76
C GLY A 76 -10.40 4.30 0.46
N CYS A 77 -9.57 3.32 0.05
CA CYS A 77 -9.92 2.38 -1.01
C CYS A 77 -10.99 1.41 -0.53
N SER A 78 -12.25 1.87 -0.49
CA SER A 78 -13.37 1.16 0.13
C SER A 78 -13.74 -0.17 -0.54
N SER A 79 -13.35 -0.36 -1.80
CA SER A 79 -13.63 -1.57 -2.58
C SER A 79 -12.49 -2.58 -2.56
N LEU A 80 -11.32 -2.23 -1.98
CA LEU A 80 -10.16 -3.11 -1.92
C LEU A 80 -10.50 -4.32 -1.05
N VAL A 81 -10.54 -5.52 -1.65
CA VAL A 81 -10.91 -6.76 -0.95
C VAL A 81 -9.67 -7.51 -0.47
N GLU A 82 -8.60 -7.48 -1.28
CA GLU A 82 -7.35 -8.19 -1.02
C GLU A 82 -6.13 -7.43 -1.57
N LEU A 83 -4.98 -7.62 -0.91
CA LEU A 83 -3.68 -7.22 -1.43
C LEU A 83 -3.08 -8.38 -2.23
N LEU A 84 -2.99 -8.26 -3.56
CA LEU A 84 -2.39 -9.30 -4.42
C LEU A 84 -1.02 -9.77 -3.91
N SER A 85 -0.66 -11.01 -4.26
CA SER A 85 0.64 -11.61 -3.92
C SER A 85 1.85 -10.79 -4.37
N SER A 86 1.69 -9.92 -5.38
CA SER A 86 2.74 -9.06 -5.93
C SER A 86 3.31 -8.05 -4.93
N ILE A 87 2.60 -7.70 -3.85
CA ILE A 87 3.12 -6.80 -2.81
C ILE A 87 4.41 -7.35 -2.19
N GLY A 88 4.54 -8.68 -2.10
CA GLY A 88 5.72 -9.34 -1.53
C GLY A 88 7.02 -9.09 -2.30
N ASN A 89 6.93 -8.60 -3.54
CA ASN A 89 8.11 -8.23 -4.34
C ASN A 89 8.69 -6.87 -3.93
N VAL A 90 7.90 -6.03 -3.25
CA VAL A 90 8.28 -4.67 -2.83
C VAL A 90 9.07 -4.71 -1.52
N THR A 91 10.15 -5.48 -1.50
CA THR A 91 10.92 -5.82 -0.29
C THR A 91 11.60 -4.62 0.41
N ASN A 92 11.61 -3.45 -0.24
CA ASN A 92 12.11 -2.20 0.33
C ASN A 92 11.02 -1.35 1.03
N LEU A 93 9.76 -1.79 1.00
CA LEU A 93 8.65 -1.08 1.62
C LEU A 93 8.85 -0.96 3.14
N GLN A 94 8.65 0.24 3.65
CA GLN A 94 8.81 0.61 5.06
C GLN A 94 7.47 1.03 5.66
N GLU A 95 6.60 1.64 4.88
CA GLU A 95 5.31 2.16 5.34
C GLU A 95 4.19 1.75 4.38
N LEU A 96 3.14 1.16 4.94
CA LEU A 96 1.94 0.74 4.23
C LEU A 96 0.69 1.26 4.95
N TYR A 97 -0.10 2.05 4.23
CA TYR A 97 -1.32 2.68 4.73
C TYR A 97 -2.54 2.12 4.01
N LEU A 98 -3.46 1.54 4.76
CA LEU A 98 -4.69 0.88 4.30
C LEU A 98 -5.89 1.31 5.15
N ASN A 99 -5.82 2.50 5.76
CA ASN A 99 -6.89 2.95 6.64
C ASN A 99 -8.20 3.08 5.85
N GLU A 100 -9.33 2.78 6.47
CA GLU A 100 -10.66 2.91 5.88
C GLU A 100 -10.89 2.03 4.63
N CYS A 101 -10.06 1.00 4.41
CA CYS A 101 -10.32 -0.07 3.44
C CYS A 101 -11.42 -1.02 3.95
N SER A 102 -12.65 -0.53 3.98
CA SER A 102 -13.80 -1.21 4.61
C SER A 102 -14.21 -2.54 3.98
N SER A 103 -13.75 -2.85 2.76
CA SER A 103 -13.97 -4.15 2.11
C SER A 103 -12.82 -5.14 2.29
N LEU A 104 -11.69 -4.73 2.87
CA LEU A 104 -10.52 -5.56 3.03
C LEU A 104 -10.83 -6.71 4.00
N VAL A 105 -10.75 -7.95 3.51
CA VAL A 105 -11.09 -9.14 4.30
C VAL A 105 -9.85 -9.79 4.89
N GLU A 106 -8.74 -9.77 4.15
CA GLU A 106 -7.49 -10.39 4.55
C GLU A 106 -6.26 -9.71 3.94
N LEU A 107 -5.13 -9.86 4.62
CA LEU A 107 -3.81 -9.59 4.07
C LEU A 107 -3.21 -10.92 3.60
N THR A 108 -2.74 -10.97 2.36
CA THR A 108 -2.11 -12.19 1.82
C THR A 108 -0.77 -12.48 2.51
N SER A 109 -0.36 -13.76 2.53
CA SER A 109 0.92 -14.18 3.14
C SER A 109 2.15 -13.52 2.50
N SER A 110 2.02 -12.95 1.30
CA SER A 110 3.07 -12.16 0.66
C SER A 110 3.56 -10.98 1.50
N ILE A 111 2.76 -10.46 2.42
CA ILE A 111 3.21 -9.38 3.31
C ILE A 111 4.34 -9.83 4.25
N GLU A 112 4.50 -11.14 4.50
CA GLU A 112 5.61 -11.70 5.27
C GLU A 112 6.98 -11.48 4.59
N ASN A 113 6.99 -11.20 3.28
CA ASN A 113 8.19 -10.85 2.53
C ASN A 113 8.64 -9.40 2.75
N LEU A 114 7.81 -8.53 3.34
CA LEU A 114 8.13 -7.13 3.59
C LEU A 114 9.02 -6.97 4.83
N ARG A 115 10.25 -7.50 4.77
CA ARG A 115 11.20 -7.54 5.89
C ARG A 115 11.64 -6.18 6.43
N LYS A 116 11.38 -5.11 5.68
CA LYS A 116 11.69 -3.71 6.06
C LYS A 116 10.47 -2.91 6.51
N LEU A 117 9.28 -3.52 6.54
CA LEU A 117 8.06 -2.84 6.96
C LEU A 117 8.17 -2.46 8.44
N ARG A 118 7.98 -1.17 8.72
CA ARG A 118 8.03 -0.58 10.06
C ARG A 118 6.71 0.03 10.48
N LYS A 119 5.85 0.36 9.51
CA LYS A 119 4.55 0.95 9.77
C LYS A 119 3.47 0.30 8.91
N LEU A 120 2.45 -0.21 9.58
CA LEU A 120 1.27 -0.79 8.94
C LEU A 120 0.02 -0.21 9.60
N CYS A 121 -0.74 0.57 8.85
CA CYS A 121 -1.97 1.20 9.34
C CYS A 121 -3.19 0.61 8.65
N LEU A 122 -4.08 0.02 9.44
CA LEU A 122 -5.31 -0.67 9.00
C LEU A 122 -6.54 -0.12 9.74
N LYS A 123 -6.46 1.11 10.25
CA LYS A 123 -7.53 1.71 11.04
C LYS A 123 -8.85 1.66 10.28
N SER A 124 -9.92 1.28 10.95
CA SER A 124 -11.27 1.20 10.36
C SER A 124 -11.41 0.18 9.21
N CYS A 125 -10.52 -0.81 9.09
CA CYS A 125 -10.72 -1.98 8.22
C CYS A 125 -11.74 -2.95 8.84
N SER A 126 -13.01 -2.56 8.80
CA SER A 126 -14.09 -3.21 9.55
C SER A 126 -14.39 -4.66 9.17
N LYS A 127 -14.03 -5.11 7.95
CA LYS A 127 -14.22 -6.50 7.49
C LYS A 127 -12.96 -7.37 7.60
N LEU A 128 -11.84 -6.84 8.10
CA LEU A 128 -10.60 -7.58 8.21
C LEU A 128 -10.77 -8.73 9.22
N LYS A 129 -10.68 -9.98 8.76
CA LYS A 129 -10.92 -11.18 9.57
C LYS A 129 -9.62 -11.87 9.98
N THR A 130 -8.70 -11.97 9.03
CA THR A 130 -7.45 -12.72 9.15
C THR A 130 -6.27 -11.80 8.93
N PHE A 131 -5.20 -12.10 9.66
CA PHE A 131 -3.93 -11.38 9.57
C PHE A 131 -2.80 -12.42 9.57
N PRO A 132 -1.77 -12.27 8.71
CA PRO A 132 -0.70 -13.24 8.58
C PRO A 132 0.14 -13.35 9.85
N ILE A 133 0.56 -14.57 10.15
CA ILE A 133 1.10 -14.92 11.47
C ILE A 133 2.56 -14.54 11.66
N ASN A 134 3.31 -14.27 10.57
CA ASN A 134 4.77 -14.07 10.60
C ASN A 134 5.22 -12.69 10.10
N ILE A 135 4.47 -11.61 10.39
CA ILE A 135 4.98 -10.26 10.09
C ILE A 135 6.15 -9.93 11.03
N ASN A 136 7.31 -9.68 10.45
CA ASN A 136 8.55 -9.34 11.17
C ASN A 136 8.61 -7.85 11.55
N MET A 137 7.72 -7.42 12.43
CA MET A 137 7.74 -6.09 13.05
C MET A 137 8.34 -6.16 14.46
N LYS A 138 9.14 -5.15 14.83
CA LYS A 138 9.84 -5.03 16.11
C LYS A 138 9.90 -3.56 16.54
N PHE A 139 9.97 -3.28 17.82
CA PHE A 139 10.01 -1.92 18.34
C PHE A 139 11.21 -1.19 17.71
N PRO A 140 11.02 0.03 17.17
CA PRO A 140 9.89 0.95 17.34
C PRO A 140 8.78 0.88 16.26
N ASP A 141 8.62 -0.24 15.58
CA ASP A 141 7.60 -0.41 14.52
C ASP A 141 6.15 -0.22 15.06
N GLU A 142 5.28 0.31 14.19
CA GLU A 142 3.90 0.70 14.49
C GLU A 142 2.89 -0.15 13.70
N LEU A 143 1.98 -0.82 14.43
CA LEU A 143 0.82 -1.50 13.86
C LEU A 143 -0.45 -0.84 14.42
N ASP A 144 -1.25 -0.24 13.56
CA ASP A 144 -2.55 0.35 13.92
C ASP A 144 -3.67 -0.55 13.39
N LEU A 145 -4.43 -1.12 14.32
CA LEU A 145 -5.61 -1.97 14.07
C LEU A 145 -6.86 -1.37 14.71
N THR A 146 -6.84 -0.07 15.04
CA THR A 146 -7.97 0.64 15.64
C THR A 146 -9.22 0.44 14.76
N ASP A 147 -10.37 0.17 15.39
CA ASP A 147 -11.65 -0.02 14.69
C ASP A 147 -11.70 -1.21 13.68
N CYS A 148 -10.76 -2.18 13.77
CA CYS A 148 -10.84 -3.47 13.08
C CYS A 148 -11.81 -4.45 13.77
N SER A 149 -13.11 -4.13 13.76
CA SER A 149 -14.13 -4.82 14.58
C SER A 149 -14.33 -6.33 14.30
N TRP A 150 -13.90 -6.86 13.15
CA TRP A 150 -14.07 -8.27 12.77
C TRP A 150 -12.79 -9.10 12.89
N LEU A 151 -11.70 -8.52 13.38
CA LEU A 151 -10.43 -9.21 13.52
C LEU A 151 -10.54 -10.28 14.60
N LYS A 152 -10.56 -11.56 14.20
CA LYS A 152 -10.78 -12.68 15.12
C LYS A 152 -9.50 -13.20 15.77
N ILE A 153 -8.39 -13.07 15.06
CA ILE A 153 -7.09 -13.59 15.48
C ILE A 153 -6.11 -12.44 15.46
N PHE A 154 -5.55 -12.14 16.62
CA PHE A 154 -4.44 -11.22 16.70
C PHE A 154 -3.18 -11.92 16.16
N PRO A 155 -2.40 -11.26 15.28
CA PRO A 155 -1.24 -11.90 14.68
C PRO A 155 -0.16 -12.27 15.69
N GLY A 156 0.61 -13.31 15.36
CA GLY A 156 1.83 -13.70 16.05
C GLY A 156 2.94 -12.69 15.82
N ILE A 157 2.76 -11.45 16.28
CA ILE A 157 3.79 -10.42 16.25
C ILE A 157 4.86 -10.70 17.31
N SER A 158 6.12 -10.44 16.97
CA SER A 158 7.23 -10.54 17.93
C SER A 158 6.95 -9.62 19.14
N THR A 159 7.34 -10.06 20.34
CA THR A 159 6.88 -9.57 21.65
C THR A 159 7.17 -8.10 22.01
N ASN A 160 7.66 -7.29 21.07
CA ASN A 160 8.02 -5.90 21.30
C ASN A 160 7.53 -5.03 20.13
N ILE A 161 6.23 -4.74 19.96
CA ILE A 161 5.80 -3.69 19.00
C ILE A 161 4.89 -2.67 19.70
N ARG A 162 4.75 -1.49 19.11
CA ARG A 162 3.72 -0.53 19.53
C ARG A 162 2.44 -0.82 18.75
N VAL A 163 1.42 -1.31 19.44
CA VAL A 163 0.06 -1.48 18.92
C VAL A 163 -0.75 -0.26 19.34
N LEU A 164 -1.38 0.41 18.38
CA LEU A 164 -2.31 1.52 18.60
C LEU A 164 -3.75 1.03 18.41
#